data_AF-A0A835IDV9-F1
#
_entry.id   AF-A0A835IDV9-F1
#
_cell.length_a   1.000
_cell.length_b   1.000
_cell.length_c   1.000
_cell.angle_alpha   90.00
_cell.angle_beta   90.00
_cell.angle_gamma   90.00
#
_symmetry.space_group_name_H-M   'P 1'
#
loop_
_entity.id
_entity.type
_entity.pdbx_description
1 polymer ?
#
loop_
_entity_poly.entity_id
_entity_poly.type
_entity_poly.pdbx_seq_one_letter_code
_entity_poly.pdbx_strand_id
1 'polypeptide(L)'
;MEDTIAINTESEIRIKIVVGRGGSVKGIYVRNVTMHTMKYVFWMTGNYKSHPDNNTDPKALPVINNINYKDITAENVTMAANFEGIQGDPFTGIFMSNVNIGLSAKPKKLQWNCTDIAGFTSGVTPKPCALLPDKGAGKDLAATSLLISYL
;
A
#
# COMPACT_ATOMS: atom_id res chain seq x y z
N MET A 1 4.23 12.32 -2.89
CA MET A 1 4.64 12.10 -4.29
C MET A 1 3.46 12.48 -5.16
N GLU A 2 3.69 13.26 -6.20
CA GLU A 2 2.61 13.76 -7.06
C GLU A 2 3.12 14.02 -8.48
N ASP A 3 2.23 13.87 -9.47
CA ASP A 3 2.46 14.19 -10.88
C ASP A 3 3.66 13.44 -11.47
N THR A 4 3.73 12.13 -11.23
CA THR A 4 4.86 11.31 -11.69
C THR A 4 4.49 10.35 -12.81
N ILE A 5 5.47 10.08 -13.67
CA ILE A 5 5.42 9.04 -14.68
C ILE A 5 6.56 8.06 -14.41
N ALA A 6 6.22 6.79 -14.25
CA ALA A 6 7.17 5.70 -14.04
C ALA A 6 7.15 4.74 -15.23
N ILE A 7 8.32 4.31 -15.69
CA ILE A 7 8.45 3.46 -16.89
C ILE A 7 9.46 2.35 -16.63
N ASN A 8 9.09 1.10 -16.93
CA ASN A 8 9.97 -0.07 -16.88
C ASN A 8 10.69 -0.26 -15.53
N THR A 9 9.97 -0.08 -14.41
CA THR A 9 10.53 -0.22 -13.06
C THR A 9 10.03 -1.49 -12.35
N GLU A 10 10.76 -1.93 -11.33
CA GLU A 10 10.32 -3.07 -10.53
C GLU A 10 9.07 -2.71 -9.70
N SER A 11 9.07 -1.53 -9.09
CA SER A 11 7.95 -1.01 -8.32
C SER A 11 8.07 0.49 -8.21
N GLU A 12 6.96 1.20 -8.37
CA GLU A 12 6.95 2.65 -8.21
C GLU A 12 6.79 3.06 -6.74
N ILE A 13 5.85 2.43 -6.03
CA ILE A 13 5.55 2.77 -4.65
C ILE A 13 6.05 1.63 -3.76
N ARG A 14 7.20 1.84 -3.11
CA ARG A 14 7.82 0.83 -2.26
C ARG A 14 8.08 1.33 -0.84
N ILE A 15 7.52 0.63 0.15
CA ILE A 15 7.76 0.90 1.57
C ILE A 15 8.40 -0.35 2.18
N LYS A 16 9.60 -0.19 2.74
CA LYS A 16 10.36 -1.27 3.37
C LYS A 16 10.50 -0.98 4.85
N ILE A 17 9.96 -1.87 5.66
CA ILE A 17 9.95 -1.76 7.10
C ILE A 17 10.78 -2.91 7.68
N VAL A 18 11.48 -2.58 8.76
CA VAL A 18 12.39 -3.47 9.47
C VAL A 18 12.06 -3.35 10.96
N VAL A 19 11.77 -4.47 11.62
CA VAL A 19 11.63 -4.52 13.08
C VAL A 19 13.00 -4.35 13.73
N GLY A 20 13.12 -3.62 14.83
CA GLY A 20 14.42 -3.47 15.52
C GLY A 20 14.70 -2.08 16.08
N ARG A 21 14.08 -1.05 15.53
CA ARG A 21 14.35 0.35 15.89
C ARG A 21 13.09 1.14 16.26
N GLY A 22 11.92 0.53 16.13
CA GLY A 22 10.63 1.22 16.23
C GLY A 22 10.50 2.32 15.17
N GLY A 23 9.89 3.44 15.56
CA GLY A 23 9.67 4.60 14.69
C GLY A 23 8.28 4.61 14.04
N SER A 24 8.10 5.44 13.02
CA SER A 24 6.83 5.53 12.32
C SER A 24 6.97 5.94 10.86
N VAL A 25 6.12 5.36 10.01
CA VAL A 25 5.87 5.84 8.65
C VAL A 25 4.40 6.20 8.57
N LYS A 26 4.09 7.50 8.46
CA LYS A 26 2.72 8.00 8.47
C LYS A 26 2.55 9.27 7.66
N GLY A 27 1.32 9.53 7.23
CA GLY A 27 0.99 10.73 6.44
C GLY A 27 1.56 10.67 5.03
N ILE A 28 1.59 9.47 4.45
CA ILE A 28 2.06 9.27 3.08
C ILE A 28 0.92 9.61 2.12
N TYR A 29 1.22 10.45 1.13
CA TYR A 29 0.29 10.80 0.05
C TYR A 29 0.98 10.61 -1.29
N VAL A 30 0.35 9.79 -2.13
CA VAL A 30 0.74 9.58 -3.53
C VAL A 30 -0.48 9.84 -4.40
N ARG A 31 -0.37 10.81 -5.31
CA ARG A 31 -1.48 11.17 -6.19
C ARG A 31 -1.07 11.47 -7.63
N ASN A 32 -1.99 11.30 -8.56
CA ASN A 32 -1.79 11.58 -9.98
C ASN A 32 -0.52 10.93 -10.55
N VAL A 33 -0.48 9.59 -10.52
CA VAL A 33 0.67 8.81 -10.97
C VAL A 33 0.28 7.95 -12.17
N THR A 34 1.09 8.00 -13.22
CA THR A 34 0.95 7.12 -14.38
C THR A 34 2.14 6.15 -14.46
N MET A 35 1.88 4.87 -14.68
CA MET A 35 2.91 3.83 -14.70
C MET A 35 2.82 2.97 -15.96
N HIS A 36 3.95 2.74 -16.61
CA HIS A 36 4.04 1.91 -17.82
C HIS A 36 5.00 0.76 -17.61
N THR A 37 4.50 -0.48 -17.69
CA THR A 37 5.30 -1.71 -17.54
C THR A 37 5.93 -1.82 -16.15
N MET A 38 5.17 -2.41 -15.22
CA MET A 38 5.57 -2.59 -13.83
C MET A 38 5.58 -4.06 -13.44
N LYS A 39 6.55 -4.46 -12.60
CA LYS A 39 6.44 -5.77 -11.91
C LYS A 39 5.42 -5.68 -10.78
N TYR A 40 5.48 -4.63 -9.96
CA TYR A 40 4.50 -4.30 -8.92
C TYR A 40 4.08 -2.82 -9.02
N VAL A 41 2.82 -2.47 -8.80
CA VAL A 41 2.44 -1.06 -8.59
C VAL A 41 2.80 -0.67 -7.16
N PHE A 42 2.30 -1.44 -6.19
CA PHE A 42 2.55 -1.23 -4.77
C PHE A 42 3.34 -2.39 -4.16
N TRP A 43 4.40 -2.07 -3.41
CA TRP A 43 5.15 -3.07 -2.66
C TRP A 43 5.48 -2.59 -1.25
N MET A 44 4.80 -3.16 -0.27
CA MET A 44 5.09 -2.94 1.15
C MET A 44 5.52 -4.26 1.80
N THR A 45 6.54 -4.20 2.66
CA THR A 45 6.98 -5.37 3.46
C THR A 45 7.42 -4.95 4.86
N GLY A 46 6.91 -5.65 5.86
CA GLY A 46 7.31 -5.61 7.27
C GLY A 46 8.51 -6.48 7.63
N ASN A 47 8.96 -7.32 6.69
CA ASN A 47 9.94 -8.38 6.92
C ASN A 47 11.23 -8.14 6.13
N TYR A 48 11.65 -6.86 6.01
CA TYR A 48 12.88 -6.56 5.30
C TYR A 48 14.09 -6.95 6.16
N LYS A 49 14.97 -7.82 5.65
CA LYS A 49 16.02 -8.48 6.45
C LYS A 49 17.39 -7.81 6.40
N SER A 50 17.50 -6.61 5.82
CA SER A 50 18.78 -5.91 5.70
C SER A 50 18.92 -4.89 6.82
N HIS A 51 19.84 -5.17 7.74
CA HIS A 51 20.26 -4.24 8.78
C HIS A 51 21.71 -3.79 8.51
N PRO A 52 22.00 -2.48 8.57
CA PRO A 52 23.37 -1.97 8.44
C PRO A 52 24.22 -2.20 9.70
N ASP A 53 23.58 -2.49 10.85
CA ASP A 53 24.25 -2.79 12.13
C ASP A 53 23.47 -3.87 12.91
N ASN A 54 24.10 -4.42 13.96
CA ASN A 54 23.52 -5.50 14.78
C ASN A 54 22.73 -4.98 16.00
N ASN A 55 22.51 -3.67 16.13
CA ASN A 55 21.84 -3.06 17.29
C ASN A 55 20.33 -2.99 17.06
N THR A 56 19.63 -4.11 17.26
CA THR A 56 18.20 -4.23 17.00
C THR A 56 17.46 -4.76 18.23
N ASP A 57 16.36 -4.11 18.59
CA ASP A 57 15.40 -4.60 19.57
C ASP A 57 14.23 -5.30 18.85
N PRO A 58 14.10 -6.63 18.93
CA PRO A 58 13.05 -7.37 18.24
C PRO A 58 11.63 -7.02 18.71
N LYS A 59 11.48 -6.27 19.82
CA LYS A 59 10.20 -5.78 20.33
C LYS A 59 9.88 -4.35 19.89
N ALA A 60 10.84 -3.65 19.29
CA ALA A 60 10.65 -2.28 18.82
C ALA A 60 9.95 -2.29 17.46
N LEU A 61 8.61 -2.31 17.51
CA LEU A 61 7.72 -2.32 16.36
C LEU A 61 7.42 -0.89 15.86
N PRO A 62 7.47 -0.64 14.52
CA PRO A 62 7.21 0.67 13.95
C PRO A 62 5.72 0.88 13.65
N VAL A 63 5.22 2.09 13.87
CA VAL A 63 3.82 2.45 13.53
C VAL A 63 3.70 2.80 12.05
N ILE A 64 2.95 2.01 11.29
CA ILE A 64 2.69 2.23 9.86
C ILE A 64 1.20 2.51 9.66
N ASN A 65 0.86 3.76 9.36
CA ASN A 65 -0.54 4.21 9.26
C ASN A 65 -0.72 5.40 8.32
N ASN A 66 -1.94 5.69 7.90
CA ASN A 66 -2.33 6.87 7.13
C ASN A 66 -1.52 7.00 5.83
N ILE A 67 -1.75 6.07 4.92
CA ILE A 67 -1.13 5.96 3.61
C ILE A 67 -2.21 6.11 2.55
N ASN A 68 -2.11 7.14 1.73
CA ASN A 68 -3.13 7.54 0.79
C ASN A 68 -2.63 7.45 -0.65
N TYR A 69 -3.34 6.68 -1.46
CA TYR A 69 -3.12 6.49 -2.88
C TYR A 69 -4.33 7.01 -3.65
N LYS A 70 -4.14 7.96 -4.55
CA LYS A 70 -5.25 8.57 -5.27
C LYS A 70 -4.91 8.82 -6.74
N ASP A 71 -5.86 8.59 -7.64
CA ASP A 71 -5.71 8.90 -9.05
C ASP A 71 -4.44 8.26 -9.64
N ILE A 72 -4.39 6.93 -9.62
CA ILE A 72 -3.24 6.15 -10.13
C ILE A 72 -3.69 5.33 -11.32
N THR A 73 -2.99 5.46 -12.44
CA THR A 73 -3.18 4.62 -13.61
C THR A 73 -1.90 3.84 -13.88
N ALA A 74 -2.01 2.54 -14.09
CA ALA A 74 -0.89 1.70 -14.45
C ALA A 74 -1.27 0.74 -15.58
N GLU A 75 -0.34 0.45 -16.49
CA GLU A 75 -0.54 -0.52 -17.56
C GLU A 75 0.62 -1.50 -17.67
N ASN A 76 0.35 -2.65 -18.30
CA ASN A 76 1.30 -3.74 -18.47
C ASN A 76 1.91 -4.22 -17.14
N VAL A 77 1.06 -4.40 -16.12
CA VAL A 77 1.49 -4.74 -14.76
C VAL A 77 1.49 -6.25 -14.51
N THR A 78 2.57 -6.77 -13.92
CA THR A 78 2.68 -8.21 -13.60
C THR A 78 1.89 -8.60 -12.35
N MET A 79 1.96 -7.81 -11.28
CA MET A 79 1.17 -7.97 -10.05
C MET A 79 0.73 -6.60 -9.53
N ALA A 80 -0.55 -6.43 -9.18
CA ALA A 80 -1.06 -5.16 -8.67
C ALA A 80 -0.37 -4.74 -7.36
N ALA A 81 -0.35 -5.60 -6.34
CA ALA A 81 0.29 -5.27 -5.08
C ALA A 81 0.84 -6.47 -4.32
N ASN A 82 1.93 -6.23 -3.60
CA ASN A 82 2.39 -7.06 -2.50
C ASN A 82 2.41 -6.24 -1.21
N PHE A 83 1.44 -6.48 -0.33
CA PHE A 83 1.30 -5.86 0.97
C PHE A 83 1.48 -6.89 2.07
N GLU A 84 2.66 -6.87 2.68
CA GLU A 84 3.02 -7.72 3.79
C GLU A 84 3.26 -6.82 5.01
N GLY A 85 2.29 -6.78 5.94
CA GLY A 85 2.46 -6.14 7.23
C GLY A 85 3.31 -6.97 8.20
N ILE A 86 3.33 -6.56 9.46
CA ILE A 86 3.99 -7.32 10.53
C ILE A 86 2.93 -8.13 11.28
N GLN A 87 3.16 -9.42 11.47
CA GLN A 87 2.25 -10.26 12.24
C GLN A 87 2.10 -9.72 13.66
N GLY A 88 0.86 -9.44 14.07
CA GLY A 88 0.55 -8.85 15.38
C GLY A 88 0.69 -7.32 15.44
N ASP A 89 1.20 -6.68 14.39
CA ASP A 89 1.30 -5.22 14.24
C ASP A 89 1.01 -4.80 12.79
N PRO A 90 -0.26 -4.90 12.37
CA PRO A 90 -0.64 -4.74 10.97
C PRO A 90 -0.42 -3.31 10.47
N PHE A 91 -0.16 -3.16 9.18
CA PHE A 91 -0.13 -1.85 8.54
C PHE A 91 -1.55 -1.36 8.33
N THR A 92 -1.92 -0.22 8.93
CA THR A 92 -3.31 0.26 8.96
C THR A 92 -3.47 1.56 8.17
N GLY A 93 -4.73 2.00 7.99
CA GLY A 93 -5.04 3.28 7.33
C GLY A 93 -4.51 3.37 5.91
N ILE A 94 -4.53 2.27 5.16
CA ILE A 94 -4.25 2.26 3.73
C ILE A 94 -5.52 2.66 2.98
N PHE A 95 -5.50 3.81 2.33
CA PHE A 95 -6.63 4.34 1.59
C PHE A 95 -6.30 4.44 0.11
N MET A 96 -7.16 3.87 -0.73
CA MET A 96 -7.02 3.95 -2.18
C MET A 96 -8.28 4.52 -2.81
N SER A 97 -8.12 5.49 -3.71
CA SER A 97 -9.24 6.03 -4.47
C SER A 97 -8.86 6.21 -5.93
N ASN A 98 -9.75 5.82 -6.85
CA ASN A 98 -9.53 5.98 -8.29
C ASN A 98 -8.18 5.38 -8.74
N VAL A 99 -8.01 4.08 -8.55
CA VAL A 99 -6.79 3.36 -8.95
C VAL A 99 -7.16 2.35 -10.04
N ASN A 100 -6.55 2.48 -11.21
CA ASN A 100 -6.79 1.61 -12.35
C ASN A 100 -5.49 0.94 -12.81
N ILE A 101 -5.45 -0.39 -12.77
CA ILE A 101 -4.26 -1.19 -13.08
C ILE A 101 -4.61 -2.17 -14.20
N GLY A 102 -4.11 -1.89 -15.39
CA GLY A 102 -4.09 -2.79 -16.54
C GLY A 102 -3.00 -3.85 -16.40
N LEU A 103 -3.40 -5.12 -16.37
CA LEU A 103 -2.49 -6.24 -16.23
C LEU A 103 -1.73 -6.53 -17.54
N SER A 104 -0.52 -7.08 -17.41
CA SER A 104 0.26 -7.55 -18.55
C SER A 104 -0.38 -8.79 -19.21
N ALA A 105 0.12 -9.17 -20.38
CA ALA A 105 -0.36 -10.36 -21.10
C ALA A 105 -0.15 -11.68 -20.33
N LYS A 106 0.80 -11.72 -19.39
CA LYS A 106 1.12 -12.89 -18.56
C LYS A 106 1.24 -12.48 -17.09
N PRO A 107 0.14 -12.08 -16.45
CA PRO A 107 0.19 -11.57 -15.09
C PRO A 107 0.32 -12.71 -14.08
N LYS A 108 0.68 -12.40 -12.84
CA LYS A 108 0.63 -13.36 -11.73
C LYS A 108 -0.82 -13.76 -11.46
N LYS A 109 -1.05 -15.00 -11.00
CA LYS A 109 -2.41 -15.45 -10.65
C LYS A 109 -2.98 -14.66 -9.48
N LEU A 110 -2.17 -14.48 -8.44
CA LEU A 110 -2.49 -13.60 -7.31
C LEU A 110 -2.08 -12.17 -7.66
N GLN A 111 -3.04 -11.25 -7.65
CA GLN A 111 -2.80 -9.83 -7.98
C GLN A 111 -2.59 -8.96 -6.75
N TRP A 112 -3.32 -9.26 -5.67
CA TRP A 112 -3.25 -8.55 -4.41
C TRP A 112 -2.82 -9.55 -3.33
N ASN A 113 -1.51 -9.63 -3.09
CA ASN A 113 -1.02 -10.41 -1.97
C ASN A 113 -1.07 -9.55 -0.71
N CYS A 114 -1.98 -9.87 0.22
CA CYS A 114 -2.24 -9.05 1.40
C CYS A 114 -2.15 -9.91 2.66
N THR A 115 -1.28 -9.53 3.59
CA THR A 115 -1.19 -10.10 4.94
C THR A 115 -1.00 -8.98 5.94
N ASP A 116 -1.68 -9.07 7.09
CA ASP A 116 -1.53 -8.13 8.21
C ASP A 116 -1.64 -6.65 7.79
N ILE A 117 -2.66 -6.33 6.99
CA ILE A 117 -2.99 -4.95 6.62
C ILE A 117 -4.45 -4.63 6.90
N ALA A 118 -4.77 -3.34 6.99
CA ALA A 118 -6.15 -2.87 7.02
C ALA A 118 -6.30 -1.50 6.36
N GLY A 119 -7.44 -1.30 5.70
CA GLY A 119 -7.69 -0.07 4.96
C GLY A 119 -9.02 -0.08 4.24
N PHE A 120 -9.21 0.88 3.31
CA PHE A 120 -10.41 1.00 2.50
C PHE A 120 -10.08 1.46 1.09
N THR A 121 -10.94 1.07 0.15
CA THR A 121 -10.80 1.46 -1.25
C THR A 121 -12.08 2.11 -1.77
N SER A 122 -11.96 2.84 -2.88
CA SER A 122 -13.09 3.41 -3.62
C SER A 122 -12.71 3.51 -5.10
N GLY A 123 -13.34 2.70 -5.96
CA GLY A 123 -13.06 2.72 -7.39
C GLY A 123 -11.65 2.21 -7.70
N VAL A 124 -11.35 0.98 -7.30
CA VAL A 124 -10.06 0.34 -7.55
C VAL A 124 -10.22 -0.89 -8.44
N THR A 125 -9.49 -0.92 -9.55
CA THR A 125 -9.46 -2.04 -10.50
C THR A 125 -8.02 -2.50 -10.72
N PRO A 126 -7.71 -3.82 -10.67
CA PRO A 126 -8.60 -4.94 -10.38
C PRO A 126 -8.99 -4.98 -8.89
N LYS A 127 -10.06 -5.71 -8.56
CA LYS A 127 -10.61 -5.80 -7.20
C LYS A 127 -9.53 -6.18 -6.17
N PRO A 128 -9.33 -5.36 -5.12
CA PRO A 128 -8.39 -5.64 -4.03
C PRO A 128 -8.76 -6.87 -3.19
N CYS A 129 -7.83 -7.27 -2.34
CA CYS A 129 -8.05 -8.28 -1.31
C CYS A 129 -9.09 -7.84 -0.26
N ALA A 130 -9.66 -8.81 0.48
CA ALA A 130 -10.73 -8.55 1.45
C ALA A 130 -10.35 -7.62 2.63
N LEU A 131 -9.05 -7.46 2.89
CA LEU A 131 -8.52 -6.55 3.91
C LEU A 131 -8.59 -5.06 3.50
N LEU A 132 -8.93 -4.80 2.23
CA LEU A 132 -9.08 -3.49 1.62
C LEU A 132 -10.47 -3.35 0.97
N PRO A 133 -11.57 -3.46 1.75
CA PRO A 133 -12.92 -3.44 1.22
C PRO A 133 -13.23 -2.10 0.52
N ASP A 134 -13.98 -2.20 -0.58
CA ASP A 134 -14.50 -1.06 -1.32
C ASP A 134 -15.68 -0.44 -0.56
N LYS A 135 -15.63 0.88 -0.34
CA LYS A 135 -16.68 1.67 0.31
C LYS A 135 -17.56 2.46 -0.66
N GLY A 136 -17.31 2.35 -1.97
CA GLY A 136 -18.03 3.05 -3.03
C GLY A 136 -17.59 4.51 -3.22
N ALA A 137 -17.77 5.01 -4.45
CA ALA A 137 -17.50 6.40 -4.80
C ALA A 137 -18.51 7.34 -4.11
N GLY A 138 -18.03 8.30 -3.34
CA GLY A 138 -18.87 9.31 -2.67
C GLY A 138 -18.59 9.53 -1.18
N LYS A 139 -17.66 8.76 -0.58
CA LYS A 139 -17.08 9.12 0.72
C LYS A 139 -15.65 9.58 0.46
N ASP A 140 -15.43 10.88 0.45
CA ASP A 140 -14.08 11.42 0.60
C ASP A 140 -13.48 10.80 1.88
N LEU A 141 -12.59 9.82 1.68
CA LEU A 141 -11.91 9.10 2.76
C LEU A 141 -11.06 10.04 3.63
N ALA A 142 -10.84 11.27 3.16
CA ALA A 142 -10.16 12.34 3.89
C ALA A 142 -11.02 13.02 4.98
N ALA A 143 -12.34 12.79 5.04
CA ALA A 143 -13.24 13.57 5.92
C ALA A 143 -13.91 12.79 7.07
N THR A 144 -13.80 11.46 7.14
CA THR A 144 -14.26 10.74 8.35
C THR A 144 -13.18 10.78 9.42
N SER A 145 -13.11 11.92 10.12
CA SER A 145 -12.69 11.95 11.51
C SER A 145 -13.41 10.81 12.23
N LEU A 146 -12.67 9.89 12.83
CA LEU A 146 -13.20 8.86 13.72
C LEU A 146 -13.74 9.55 14.98
N LEU A 147 -14.92 10.16 14.86
CA LEU A 147 -15.87 10.26 15.96
C LEU A 147 -16.84 9.09 15.82
N ILE A 148 -16.34 7.88 16.09
CA ILE A 148 -17.20 6.84 16.63
C ILE A 148 -16.80 6.75 18.10
N SER A 149 -17.63 7.45 18.85
CA SER A 149 -17.71 7.56 20.30
C SER A 149 -17.44 6.26 21.04
N TYR A 150 -16.64 6.38 22.10
CA TYR A 150 -16.82 5.57 23.30
C TYR A 150 -18.28 5.71 23.76
N LEU A 151 -19.06 4.65 23.57
CA LEU A 151 -20.15 4.24 24.44
C LEU A 151 -20.04 2.72 24.62
#